data_AF-A0A388NP86-F1
#
_entry.id   AF-A0A388NP86-F1
#
_cell.length_a   1.000
_cell.length_b   1.000
_cell.length_c   1.000
_cell.angle_alpha   90.00
_cell.angle_beta   90.00
_cell.angle_gamma   90.00
#
_symmetry.space_group_name_H-M   'P 1'
#
loop_
_entity.id
_entity.type
_entity.pdbx_description
1 polymer ?
#
loop_
_entity_poly.entity_id
_entity_poly.type
_entity_poly.pdbx_seq_one_letter_code
_entity_poly.pdbx_strand_id
1 'polypeptide(L)'
;MYSGETADVTGFTYFDTRLPAGQFIVARYSISCCVADAMALGMVVRSKQPAPAGNAWIRVRGPVSLAKIGDQPMPLIQAASVETIAEPADPYLYP
;
A
#
# COMPACT_ATOMS: atom_id res chain seq x y z
N MET A 1 1.84 -17.82 3.66
CA MET A 1 0.45 -17.72 3.16
C MET A 1 -0.28 -16.72 4.04
N TYR A 2 -0.54 -15.49 3.56
CA TYR A 2 -1.21 -14.43 4.33
C TYR A 2 -2.75 -14.59 4.41
N SER A 3 -3.29 -15.74 4.01
CA SER A 3 -4.72 -15.98 3.92
C SER A 3 -5.36 -16.02 5.31
N GLY A 4 -5.87 -14.87 5.77
CA GLY A 4 -6.55 -14.69 7.05
C GLY A 4 -5.91 -13.66 7.99
N GLU A 5 -4.69 -13.20 7.69
CA GLU A 5 -4.04 -12.17 8.50
C GLU A 5 -4.59 -10.77 8.18
N THR A 6 -4.79 -9.97 9.23
CA THR A 6 -5.16 -8.56 9.08
C THR A 6 -3.88 -7.75 8.94
N ALA A 7 -3.69 -7.11 7.79
CA ALA A 7 -2.64 -6.13 7.61
C ALA A 7 -2.98 -4.85 8.39
N ASP A 8 -1.94 -4.25 8.95
CA ASP A 8 -1.95 -2.90 9.51
C ASP A 8 -0.68 -2.20 9.02
N VAL A 9 -0.81 -1.40 7.97
CA VAL A 9 0.32 -0.81 7.27
C VAL A 9 0.16 0.68 7.10
N THR A 10 1.30 1.37 7.04
CA THR A 10 1.36 2.80 6.77
C THR A 10 2.21 3.05 5.54
N GLY A 11 1.80 4.01 4.71
CA GLY A 11 2.48 4.33 3.46
C GLY A 11 1.83 5.52 2.77
N PHE A 12 2.39 5.95 1.66
CA PHE A 12 1.79 6.96 0.81
C PHE A 12 0.92 6.31 -0.28
N THR A 13 -0.10 7.03 -0.72
CA THR A 13 -0.97 6.62 -1.83
C THR A 13 -0.26 6.75 -3.16
N TYR A 14 -0.31 5.69 -3.96
CA TYR A 14 0.14 5.67 -5.35
C TYR A 14 -0.97 5.12 -6.24
N PHE A 15 -1.14 5.74 -7.40
CA PHE A 15 -2.18 5.40 -8.37
C PHE A 15 -1.53 4.86 -9.64
N ASP A 16 -1.95 3.66 -10.04
CA ASP A 16 -1.47 3.00 -11.25
C ASP A 16 -2.66 2.82 -12.21
N THR A 17 -2.50 3.27 -13.45
CA THR A 17 -3.56 3.23 -14.47
C THR A 17 -3.98 1.82 -14.86
N ARG A 18 -3.20 0.80 -14.50
CA ARG A 18 -3.54 -0.62 -14.70
C ARG A 18 -4.50 -1.15 -13.64
N LEU A 19 -4.70 -0.43 -12.54
CA LEU A 19 -5.60 -0.84 -11.47
C LEU A 19 -7.06 -0.49 -11.79
N PRO A 20 -8.01 -1.39 -11.49
CA PRO A 20 -9.43 -1.07 -11.58
C PRO A 20 -9.83 0.09 -10.67
N ALA A 21 -10.96 0.73 -10.99
CA ALA A 21 -11.57 1.73 -10.12
C ALA A 21 -11.78 1.19 -8.68
N GLY A 22 -11.55 2.05 -7.68
CA GLY A 22 -11.62 1.67 -6.26
C GLY A 22 -10.41 0.88 -5.75
N GLN A 23 -9.35 0.77 -6.57
CA GLN A 23 -8.05 0.24 -6.14
C GLN A 23 -6.95 1.28 -6.25
N PHE A 24 -6.03 1.24 -5.31
CA PHE A 24 -4.83 2.06 -5.26
C PHE A 24 -3.71 1.27 -4.58
N ILE A 25 -2.50 1.81 -4.55
CA ILE A 25 -1.37 1.20 -3.87
C ILE A 25 -1.06 2.01 -2.61
N VAL A 26 -0.86 1.32 -1.49
CA VAL A 26 -0.18 1.88 -0.32
C VAL A 26 1.28 1.45 -0.42
N ALA A 27 2.20 2.42 -0.43
CA ALA A 27 3.62 2.16 -0.65
C ALA A 27 4.51 2.80 0.42
N ARG A 28 5.66 2.16 0.65
CA ARG A 28 6.80 2.67 1.42
C ARG A 28 8.05 2.55 0.55
N TYR A 29 9.00 3.44 0.73
CA TYR A 29 10.33 3.27 0.15
C TYR A 29 11.22 2.48 1.11
N SER A 30 11.86 1.44 0.61
CA SER A 30 12.94 0.72 1.30
C SER A 30 14.28 1.25 0.82
N ILE A 31 15.20 1.54 1.74
CA ILE A 31 16.54 2.07 1.46
C ILE A 31 17.58 1.23 2.20
N SER A 32 18.72 0.97 1.56
CA SER A 32 19.84 0.24 2.17
C SER A 32 21.03 1.13 2.52
N CYS A 33 21.43 2.06 1.65
CA CYS A 33 22.60 2.91 1.84
C CYS A 33 22.33 4.38 1.49
N CYS A 34 21.52 4.65 0.47
CA CYS A 34 21.24 6.00 0.02
C CYS A 34 19.90 6.10 -0.74
N VAL A 35 19.36 7.30 -0.91
CA VAL A 35 18.10 7.52 -1.65
C VAL A 35 18.17 7.02 -3.10
N ALA A 36 19.37 6.92 -3.68
CA ALA A 36 19.54 6.39 -5.03
C ALA A 36 19.25 4.87 -5.14
N ASP A 37 19.28 4.14 -4.03
CA ASP A 37 18.92 2.71 -3.99
C ASP A 37 17.48 2.45 -3.53
N ALA A 38 16.69 3.51 -3.34
CA ALA A 38 15.34 3.39 -2.84
C ALA A 38 14.44 2.55 -3.75
N MET A 39 13.81 1.53 -3.19
CA MET A 39 12.83 0.68 -3.87
C MET A 39 11.45 0.87 -3.27
N ALA A 40 10.42 1.02 -4.12
CA ALA A 40 9.04 1.07 -3.65
C ALA A 40 8.54 -0.34 -3.31
N LEU A 41 8.14 -0.53 -2.05
CA LEU A 41 7.39 -1.69 -1.59
C LEU A 41 5.93 -1.30 -1.48
N GLY A 42 5.08 -1.93 -2.28
CA GLY A 42 3.68 -1.59 -2.40
C GLY A 42 2.76 -2.78 -2.22
N MET A 43 1.59 -2.53 -1.63
CA MET A 43 0.47 -3.47 -1.63
C MET A 43 -0.76 -2.83 -2.24
N VAL A 44 -1.54 -3.64 -2.94
CA VAL A 44 -2.79 -3.16 -3.55
C VAL A 44 -3.84 -3.07 -2.46
N VAL A 45 -4.57 -1.97 -2.45
CA VAL A 45 -5.66 -1.73 -1.51
C VAL A 45 -6.94 -1.64 -2.31
N ARG A 46 -7.93 -2.44 -1.92
CA ARG A 46 -9.31 -2.28 -2.40
C ARG A 46 -10.12 -1.65 -1.28
N SER A 47 -10.69 -0.48 -1.54
CA SER A 47 -11.54 0.23 -0.59
C SER A 47 -12.91 0.53 -1.19
N LYS A 48 -13.94 0.52 -0.35
CA LYS A 48 -15.27 1.05 -0.70
C LYS A 48 -15.34 2.57 -0.52
N GLN A 49 -14.40 3.15 0.24
CA GLN A 49 -14.27 4.59 0.43
C GLN A 49 -13.45 5.19 -0.72
N PRO A 50 -13.68 6.47 -1.08
CA PRO A 50 -12.82 7.17 -2.01
C PRO A 50 -11.35 7.09 -1.56
N ALA A 51 -10.46 6.83 -2.51
CA ALA A 51 -9.03 6.87 -2.23
C ALA A 51 -8.61 8.30 -1.84
N PRO A 52 -7.74 8.48 -0.83
CA PRO A 52 -7.17 9.78 -0.52
C PRO A 52 -6.36 10.34 -1.70
N ALA A 53 -6.08 11.65 -1.68
CA ALA A 53 -5.28 12.30 -2.72
C ALA A 53 -3.94 11.58 -2.96
N GLY A 54 -3.37 11.70 -4.16
CA GLY A 54 -2.06 11.11 -4.47
C GLY A 54 -0.96 11.65 -3.56
N ASN A 55 -0.02 10.78 -3.19
CA ASN A 55 1.08 11.07 -2.28
C ASN A 55 0.66 11.42 -0.83
N ALA A 56 -0.60 11.16 -0.45
CA ALA A 56 -1.04 11.32 0.93
C ALA A 56 -0.60 10.14 1.78
N TRP A 57 -0.10 10.42 2.98
CA TRP A 57 0.23 9.39 3.95
C TRP A 57 -1.04 8.84 4.61
N ILE A 58 -1.14 7.52 4.64
CA ILE A 58 -2.30 6.81 5.13
C ILE A 58 -1.91 5.61 5.98
N ARG A 59 -2.82 5.22 6.88
CA ARG A 59 -2.83 3.91 7.55
C ARG A 59 -3.98 3.09 6.98
N VAL A 60 -3.68 1.87 6.53
CA VAL A 60 -4.64 0.93 5.97
C VAL A 60 -4.70 -0.30 6.85
N ARG A 61 -5.92 -0.69 7.26
CA ARG A 61 -6.15 -1.93 7.99
C ARG A 61 -7.19 -2.78 7.30
N GLY A 62 -6.95 -4.09 7.26
CA GLY A 62 -7.91 -5.05 6.72
C GLY A 62 -7.30 -6.41 6.37
N PRO A 63 -8.13 -7.42 6.09
CA PRO A 63 -7.65 -8.74 5.75
C PRO A 63 -6.86 -8.74 4.43
N VAL A 64 -5.78 -9.51 4.41
CA VAL A 64 -4.97 -9.73 3.22
C VAL A 64 -5.51 -10.92 2.43
N SER A 65 -5.64 -10.70 1.12
CA SER A 65 -5.98 -11.71 0.13
C SER A 65 -4.95 -11.68 -1.00
N LEU A 66 -4.99 -12.67 -1.88
CA LEU A 66 -4.24 -12.62 -3.14
C LEU A 66 -5.17 -12.15 -4.26
N ALA A 67 -4.71 -11.18 -5.03
CA ALA A 67 -5.35 -10.76 -6.27
C ALA A 67 -4.42 -11.05 -7.46
N LYS A 68 -5.01 -11.33 -8.62
CA LYS A 68 -4.24 -11.36 -9.88
C LYS A 68 -4.28 -9.98 -10.51
N ILE A 69 -3.11 -9.41 -10.77
CA ILE A 69 -2.94 -8.21 -11.58
C ILE A 69 -2.17 -8.66 -12.82
N GLY A 70 -2.87 -8.75 -13.96
CA GLY A 70 -2.39 -9.55 -15.09
C GLY A 70 -2.22 -11.01 -14.67
N ASP A 71 -1.07 -11.60 -14.98
CA ASP A 71 -0.72 -12.98 -14.61
C ASP A 71 0.09 -13.09 -13.30
N GLN A 72 0.31 -11.98 -12.59
CA GLN A 72 1.09 -11.96 -11.36
C GLN A 72 0.19 -11.98 -10.12
N PRO A 73 0.37 -12.93 -9.19
CA PRO A 73 -0.30 -12.89 -7.89
C PRO A 73 0.32 -11.77 -7.04
N MET A 74 -0.52 -10.85 -6.56
CA MET A 74 -0.12 -9.73 -5.73
C MET A 74 -0.92 -9.73 -4.41
N PRO A 75 -0.30 -9.35 -3.29
CA PRO A 75 -1.02 -9.13 -2.05
C PRO A 75 -2.00 -7.97 -2.21
N LEU A 76 -3.25 -8.20 -1.82
CA LEU A 76 -4.33 -7.23 -1.82
C LEU A 76 -4.95 -7.13 -0.42
N ILE A 77 -4.94 -5.92 0.14
CA ILE A 77 -5.68 -5.60 1.35
C ILE A 77 -7.12 -5.26 0.98
N GLN A 78 -8.09 -5.97 1.55
CA GLN A 78 -9.47 -5.50 1.56
C GLN A 78 -9.61 -4.50 2.72
N ALA A 79 -9.56 -3.21 2.42
CA ALA A 79 -9.53 -2.17 3.45
C ALA A 79 -10.83 -2.17 4.27
N ALA A 80 -10.68 -2.40 5.57
CA ALA A 80 -11.71 -2.14 6.58
C ALA A 80 -11.63 -0.68 7.07
N SER A 81 -10.43 -0.09 7.06
CA SER A 81 -10.20 1.33 7.36
C SER A 81 -9.08 1.91 6.49
N VAL A 82 -9.26 3.17 6.09
CA VAL A 82 -8.24 4.01 5.45
C VAL A 82 -8.24 5.34 6.18
N GLU A 83 -7.17 5.63 6.91
CA GLU A 83 -7.03 6.84 7.72
C GLU A 83 -5.90 7.69 7.16
N THR A 84 -6.13 8.98 6.91
CA THR A 84 -5.04 9.90 6.58
C THR A 84 -4.24 10.18 7.83
N ILE A 85 -2.92 10.11 7.72
CA ILE A 85 -1.98 10.36 8.81
C ILE A 85 -0.96 11.42 8.36
N ALA A 86 -0.25 12.01 9.33
CA ALA A 86 0.93 12.79 9.01
C ALA A 86 2.03 11.86 8.47
N GLU A 87 2.94 12.43 7.67
CA GLU A 87 4.17 11.73 7.28
C GLU A 87 4.88 11.20 8.54
N PRO A 88 5.21 9.90 8.59
CA PRO A 88 5.96 9.34 9.70
C PRO A 88 7.32 10.04 9.84
N ALA A 89 7.82 10.14 11.07
CA ALA A 89 9.16 10.69 11.32
C ALA A 89 10.26 9.97 10.54
N ASP A 90 10.07 8.67 10.29
CA ASP A 90 10.88 7.88 9.37
C ASP A 90 10.03 7.40 8.19
N PRO A 91 10.18 8.04 7.01
CA PRO A 91 9.39 7.68 5.83
C PRO A 91 9.91 6.38 5.18
N TYR A 92 11.16 5.99 5.46
CA TYR A 92 11.81 4.84 4.83
C TYR A 92 11.69 3.57 5.66
N LEU A 93 11.85 2.43 5.00
CA LEU A 93 12.06 1.13 5.61
C LEU A 93 13.52 0.72 5.36
N TYR A 94 14.09 -0.05 6.29
CA TYR A 94 15.44 -0.58 6.17
C TYR A 94 15.36 -2.11 6.22
N PRO A 95 15.87 -2.81 5.19
CA PRO A 95 15.87 -4.27 5.12
C PRO A 95 16.95 -4.93 5.97
#